data_AF-A0A4P7L186-F1
#
_entry.id   AF-A0A4P7L186-F1
#
_cell.length_a   1.000
_cell.length_b   1.000
_cell.length_c   1.000
_cell.angle_alpha   90.00
_cell.angle_beta   90.00
_cell.angle_gamma   90.00
#
_symmetry.space_group_name_H-M   'P 1'
#
loop_
_entity.id
_entity.type
_entity.pdbx_description
1 polymer ?
#
loop_
_entity_poly.entity_id
_entity_poly.type
_entity_poly.pdbx_seq_one_letter_code
_entity_poly.pdbx_strand_id
1 'polypeptide(L)'
;MSKKFTPTPHDSVFKQFLSEKETAKDFFDIWLPDEIKALCDLDSLKVESGSFIDSEMKNYQSDILYSVRTSKGNGYIYVLIEHQSTPDKLMAWRLMRYSMAAMQKHLEAGNKQLPLVFPILFYCGEQSPYPYSTDWFDCFSGRDIAEKIYTKPFRLVDVTTLDG
;
A
#
# COMPACT_ATOMS: atom_id res chain seq x y z
N MET A 1 -19.05 -7.52 -30.02
CA MET A 1 -17.58 -7.66 -30.18
C MET A 1 -16.93 -7.06 -28.94
N SER A 2 -16.32 -7.89 -28.08
CA SER A 2 -15.65 -7.39 -26.87
C SER A 2 -14.36 -6.69 -27.25
N LYS A 3 -14.18 -5.44 -26.79
CA LYS A 3 -12.86 -4.80 -26.83
C LYS A 3 -11.99 -5.55 -25.84
N LYS A 4 -11.09 -6.38 -26.34
CA LYS A 4 -9.95 -6.91 -25.58
C LYS A 4 -9.14 -5.69 -25.13
N PHE A 5 -9.01 -5.52 -23.82
CA PHE A 5 -8.10 -4.57 -23.23
C PHE A 5 -6.68 -5.07 -23.52
N THR A 6 -5.96 -4.38 -24.41
CA THR A 6 -4.56 -4.67 -24.70
C THR A 6 -3.74 -3.99 -23.61
N PRO A 7 -2.96 -4.71 -22.78
CA PRO A 7 -2.05 -4.08 -21.84
C PRO A 7 -1.02 -3.27 -22.63
N THR A 8 -0.90 -1.98 -22.35
CA THR A 8 0.15 -1.14 -22.94
C THR A 8 1.53 -1.60 -22.46
N PRO A 9 2.61 -1.41 -23.25
CA PRO A 9 3.95 -1.94 -22.95
C PRO A 9 4.65 -1.37 -21.70
N HIS A 10 4.04 -0.39 -21.02
CA HIS A 10 4.66 0.37 -19.94
C HIS A 10 4.61 -0.35 -18.58
N ASP A 11 3.56 -1.13 -18.28
CA ASP A 11 3.42 -1.88 -17.01
C ASP A 11 4.53 -2.92 -16.82
N SER A 12 4.82 -3.66 -17.88
CA SER A 12 5.86 -4.69 -17.89
C SER A 12 7.26 -4.10 -17.79
N VAL A 13 7.51 -2.97 -18.46
CA VAL A 13 8.80 -2.25 -18.38
C VAL A 13 8.99 -1.68 -16.98
N PHE A 14 7.93 -1.16 -16.37
CA PHE A 14 8.02 -0.57 -15.03
C PHE A 14 8.15 -1.64 -13.94
N LYS A 15 7.44 -2.75 -14.05
CA LYS A 15 7.68 -3.91 -13.18
C LYS A 15 9.11 -4.40 -13.27
N GLN A 16 9.65 -4.49 -14.49
CA GLN A 16 11.03 -4.87 -14.70
C GLN A 16 11.99 -3.83 -14.09
N PHE A 17 11.70 -2.54 -14.26
CA PHE A 17 12.48 -1.44 -13.71
C PHE A 17 12.56 -1.48 -12.17
N LEU A 18 11.44 -1.68 -11.48
CA LEU A 18 11.45 -1.78 -10.02
C LEU A 18 11.83 -3.17 -9.49
N SER A 19 11.71 -4.24 -10.29
CA SER A 19 12.24 -5.55 -9.88
C SER A 19 13.75 -5.53 -9.68
N GLU A 20 14.46 -4.57 -10.30
CA GLU A 20 15.87 -4.30 -10.06
C GLU A 20 16.06 -3.55 -8.72
N LYS A 21 16.79 -4.18 -7.80
CA LYS A 21 16.93 -3.70 -6.41
C LYS A 21 17.56 -2.31 -6.30
N GLU A 22 18.62 -2.03 -7.05
CA GLU A 22 19.30 -0.72 -6.97
C GLU A 22 18.39 0.41 -7.48
N THR A 23 17.65 0.16 -8.55
CA THR A 23 16.64 1.10 -9.05
C THR A 23 15.54 1.37 -8.03
N ALA A 24 15.06 0.33 -7.35
CA ALA A 24 14.07 0.48 -6.28
C ALA A 24 14.63 1.28 -5.09
N LYS A 25 15.91 1.07 -4.73
CA LYS A 25 16.58 1.86 -3.69
C LYS A 25 16.62 3.34 -4.03
N ASP A 26 17.06 3.69 -5.24
CA ASP A 26 17.11 5.09 -5.68
C ASP A 26 15.71 5.72 -5.69
N PHE A 27 14.70 4.96 -6.16
CA PHE A 27 13.31 5.39 -6.13
C PHE A 27 12.85 5.68 -4.70
N PHE A 28 13.13 4.79 -3.75
CA PHE A 28 12.73 4.99 -2.35
C PHE A 28 13.50 6.12 -1.67
N ASP A 29 14.78 6.30 -1.97
CA ASP A 29 15.56 7.40 -1.41
C ASP A 29 15.01 8.77 -1.83
N ILE A 30 14.54 8.88 -3.08
CA ILE A 30 13.95 10.12 -3.61
C ILE A 30 12.54 10.37 -3.04
N TRP A 31 11.70 9.33 -2.96
CA TRP A 31 10.25 9.53 -2.76
C TRP A 31 9.72 9.17 -1.37
N LEU A 32 10.45 8.43 -0.54
CA LEU A 32 10.03 8.19 0.84
C LEU A 32 10.28 9.43 1.70
N PRO A 33 9.35 9.77 2.62
CA PRO A 33 9.60 10.80 3.63
C PRO A 33 10.83 10.46 4.47
N ASP A 34 11.59 11.48 4.89
CA ASP A 34 12.83 11.30 5.65
C ASP A 34 12.63 10.51 6.95
N GLU A 35 11.49 10.69 7.61
CA GLU A 35 11.11 9.93 8.81
C GLU A 35 10.98 8.43 8.54
N ILE A 36 10.50 8.05 7.35
CA ILE A 36 10.36 6.64 6.96
C ILE A 36 11.71 6.09 6.51
N LYS A 37 12.47 6.86 5.72
CA LYS A 37 13.83 6.48 5.31
C LYS A 37 14.73 6.22 6.51
N ALA A 38 14.68 7.07 7.53
CA ALA A 38 15.46 6.92 8.75
C ALA A 38 15.14 5.65 9.53
N LEU A 39 13.97 5.04 9.32
CA LEU A 39 13.60 3.77 9.95
C LEU A 39 14.07 2.55 9.15
N CYS A 40 14.33 2.69 7.85
CA CYS A 40 14.53 1.60 6.91
C CYS A 40 16.00 1.35 6.58
N ASP A 41 16.40 0.08 6.60
CA ASP A 41 17.64 -0.39 5.97
C ASP A 41 17.34 -0.72 4.50
N LEU A 42 17.51 0.26 3.59
CA LEU A 42 17.18 0.09 2.17
C LEU A 42 18.05 -0.98 1.48
N ASP A 43 19.22 -1.31 2.02
CA ASP A 43 20.04 -2.42 1.51
C ASP A 43 19.41 -3.79 1.79
N SER A 44 18.43 -3.87 2.68
CA SER A 44 17.67 -5.09 2.96
C SER A 44 16.44 -5.30 2.08
N LEU A 45 16.16 -4.37 1.14
CA LEU A 45 14.98 -4.44 0.28
C LEU A 45 14.90 -5.77 -0.47
N LYS A 46 13.70 -6.38 -0.40
CA LYS A 46 13.39 -7.63 -1.06
C LYS A 46 11.96 -7.60 -1.60
N VAL A 47 11.79 -7.99 -2.86
CA VAL A 47 10.45 -8.18 -3.46
C VAL A 47 9.77 -9.39 -2.81
N GLU A 48 8.56 -9.20 -2.29
CA GLU A 48 7.72 -10.28 -1.78
C GLU A 48 6.97 -10.96 -2.94
N SER A 49 6.81 -12.28 -2.85
CA SER A 49 6.18 -13.06 -3.93
C SER A 49 4.69 -12.76 -4.07
N GLY A 50 4.16 -12.89 -5.29
CA GLY A 50 2.73 -12.67 -5.59
C GLY A 50 1.74 -13.62 -4.89
N SER A 51 2.21 -14.58 -4.08
CA SER A 51 1.39 -15.36 -3.14
C SER A 51 1.08 -14.61 -1.84
N PHE A 52 1.87 -13.59 -1.51
CA PHE A 52 1.63 -12.67 -0.39
C PHE A 52 0.53 -11.65 -0.73
N ILE A 53 0.29 -11.43 -2.01
CA ILE A 53 -0.73 -10.54 -2.57
C ILE A 53 -1.99 -11.40 -2.79
N ASP A 54 -3.07 -11.11 -2.05
CA ASP A 54 -4.31 -11.90 -2.02
C ASP A 54 -4.85 -12.23 -3.43
N SER A 55 -5.59 -13.33 -3.55
CA SER A 55 -6.38 -13.71 -4.72
C SER A 55 -7.28 -12.58 -5.24
N GLU A 56 -7.81 -11.71 -4.38
CA GLU A 56 -8.55 -10.50 -4.81
C GLU A 56 -7.65 -9.40 -5.38
N MET A 57 -6.41 -9.28 -4.88
CA MET A 57 -5.42 -8.32 -5.35
C MET A 57 -4.78 -8.74 -6.69
N LYS A 58 -4.79 -10.05 -7.02
CA LYS A 58 -4.26 -10.58 -8.30
C LYS A 58 -4.95 -10.02 -9.55
N ASN A 59 -6.14 -9.45 -9.43
CA ASN A 59 -6.82 -8.83 -10.56
C ASN A 59 -6.17 -7.50 -10.99
N TYR A 60 -5.33 -6.91 -10.14
CA TYR A 60 -4.54 -5.72 -10.45
C TYR A 60 -3.11 -6.17 -10.74
N GLN A 61 -2.80 -6.23 -12.03
CA GLN A 61 -1.53 -6.77 -12.51
C GLN A 61 -0.34 -5.83 -12.28
N SER A 62 -0.40 -4.79 -11.44
CA SER A 62 0.66 -3.77 -11.35
C SER A 62 1.31 -3.62 -9.96
N ASP A 63 0.79 -4.26 -8.91
CA ASP A 63 1.26 -4.10 -7.53
C ASP A 63 2.64 -4.74 -7.27
N ILE A 64 3.55 -4.04 -6.56
CA ILE A 64 4.81 -4.60 -6.03
C ILE A 64 4.92 -4.33 -4.52
N LEU A 65 5.11 -5.40 -3.74
CA LEU A 65 5.36 -5.30 -2.32
C LEU A 65 6.85 -5.57 -2.03
N TYR A 66 7.49 -4.66 -1.29
CA TYR A 66 8.83 -4.86 -0.76
C TYR A 66 8.77 -5.10 0.75
N SER A 67 9.53 -6.08 1.23
CA SER A 67 9.93 -6.13 2.64
C SER A 67 11.23 -5.38 2.84
N VAL A 68 11.35 -4.77 4.02
CA VAL A 68 12.52 -4.01 4.45
C VAL A 68 12.72 -4.22 5.95
N ARG A 69 13.97 -4.36 6.38
CA ARG A 69 14.32 -4.36 7.79
C ARG A 69 14.20 -2.94 8.34
N THR A 70 13.60 -2.79 9.51
CA THR A 70 13.48 -1.50 10.20
C THR A 70 14.03 -1.58 11.62
N SER A 71 14.30 -0.42 12.23
CA SER A 71 14.69 -0.32 13.64
C SER A 71 13.60 -0.81 14.62
N LYS A 72 12.35 -0.98 14.16
CA LYS A 72 11.21 -1.46 14.94
C LYS A 72 10.82 -2.92 14.65
N GLY A 73 11.60 -3.63 13.83
CA GLY A 73 11.30 -4.99 13.37
C GLY A 73 11.22 -5.06 11.84
N ASN A 74 10.59 -6.10 11.30
CA ASN A 74 10.36 -6.18 9.86
C ASN A 74 9.22 -5.20 9.48
N GLY A 75 9.47 -4.36 8.48
CA GLY A 75 8.48 -3.47 7.88
C GLY A 75 8.23 -3.83 6.43
N TYR A 76 7.19 -3.27 5.86
CA TYR A 76 6.90 -3.35 4.44
C TYR A 76 6.81 -1.96 3.82
N ILE A 77 7.39 -1.83 2.65
CA ILE A 77 7.12 -0.71 1.74
C ILE A 77 6.23 -1.29 0.65
N TYR A 78 4.96 -0.90 0.67
CA TYR A 78 4.01 -1.37 -0.31
C TYR A 78 3.90 -0.35 -1.43
N VAL A 79 4.44 -0.69 -2.60
CA VAL A 79 4.38 0.18 -3.77
C VAL A 79 3.24 -0.29 -4.64
N LEU A 80 2.11 0.40 -4.52
CA LEU A 80 1.09 0.30 -5.55
C LEU A 80 1.57 1.10 -6.74
N ILE A 81 2.20 0.39 -7.65
CA ILE A 81 2.44 0.91 -8.97
C ILE A 81 1.12 0.76 -9.67
N GLU A 82 0.52 1.86 -10.09
CA GLU A 82 -0.63 1.77 -10.94
C GLU A 82 -0.36 2.50 -12.25
N HIS A 83 -0.27 1.71 -13.33
CA HIS A 83 -0.46 2.26 -14.65
C HIS A 83 -1.95 2.55 -14.83
N GLN A 84 -2.42 3.60 -14.16
CA GLN A 84 -3.72 4.16 -14.43
C GLN A 84 -3.61 5.07 -15.65
N SER A 85 -4.08 4.60 -16.80
CA SER A 85 -4.41 5.51 -17.91
C SER A 85 -5.64 6.36 -17.59
N THR A 86 -6.41 6.00 -16.55
CA THR A 86 -7.59 6.73 -16.08
C THR A 86 -7.54 6.86 -14.56
N PRO A 87 -7.54 8.08 -14.00
CA PRO A 87 -7.60 8.29 -12.55
C PRO A 87 -8.81 7.61 -11.89
N ASP A 88 -8.61 7.05 -10.70
CA ASP A 88 -9.64 6.45 -9.85
C ASP A 88 -9.91 7.28 -8.59
N LYS A 89 -11.17 7.70 -8.40
CA LYS A 89 -11.59 8.53 -7.27
C LYS A 89 -11.45 7.85 -5.91
N LEU A 90 -11.46 6.51 -5.87
CA LEU A 90 -11.33 5.72 -4.64
C LEU A 90 -9.94 5.10 -4.48
N MET A 91 -8.93 5.65 -5.15
CA MET A 91 -7.56 5.14 -5.08
C MET A 91 -7.01 5.08 -3.66
N ALA A 92 -7.25 6.13 -2.86
CA ALA A 92 -6.81 6.15 -1.47
C ALA A 92 -7.41 5.01 -0.64
N TRP A 93 -8.70 4.68 -0.86
CA TRP A 93 -9.33 3.50 -0.24
C TRP A 93 -8.70 2.19 -0.71
N ARG A 94 -8.37 2.07 -2.00
CA ARG A 94 -7.69 0.89 -2.53
C ARG A 94 -6.33 0.66 -1.84
N LEU A 95 -5.52 1.70 -1.70
CA LEU A 95 -4.23 1.64 -0.99
C LEU A 95 -4.39 1.17 0.48
N MET A 96 -5.44 1.64 1.16
CA MET A 96 -5.72 1.21 2.54
C MET A 96 -6.06 -0.27 2.63
N ARG A 97 -6.95 -0.77 1.75
CA ARG A 97 -7.28 -2.20 1.71
C ARG A 97 -6.04 -3.07 1.50
N TYR A 98 -5.17 -2.64 0.60
CA TYR A 98 -3.93 -3.35 0.29
C TYR A 98 -2.94 -3.34 1.46
N SER A 99 -2.83 -2.20 2.13
CA SER A 99 -2.00 -2.07 3.33
C SER A 99 -2.46 -3.01 4.44
N MET A 100 -3.79 -3.09 4.68
CA MET A 100 -4.39 -4.01 5.66
C MET A 100 -4.20 -5.48 5.26
N ALA A 101 -4.30 -5.81 3.96
CA ALA A 101 -4.07 -7.17 3.47
C ALA A 101 -2.61 -7.61 3.70
N ALA A 102 -1.63 -6.73 3.41
CA ALA A 102 -0.22 -7.00 3.67
C ALA A 102 0.07 -7.21 5.18
N MET A 103 -0.56 -6.39 6.02
CA MET A 103 -0.52 -6.54 7.49
C MET A 103 -1.08 -7.90 7.94
N GLN A 104 -2.24 -8.30 7.42
CA GLN A 104 -2.86 -9.60 7.74
C GLN A 104 -1.95 -10.77 7.33
N LYS A 105 -1.37 -10.71 6.13
CA LYS A 105 -0.44 -11.74 5.63
C LYS A 105 0.82 -11.86 6.47
N HIS A 106 1.32 -10.76 7.01
CA HIS A 106 2.43 -10.78 7.95
C HIS A 106 2.09 -11.56 9.23
N LEU A 107 0.88 -11.39 9.78
CA LEU A 107 0.41 -12.16 10.94
C LEU A 107 0.23 -13.64 10.60
N GLU A 108 -0.33 -13.96 9.43
CA GLU A 108 -0.50 -15.34 8.94
C GLU A 108 0.82 -16.07 8.76
N ALA A 109 1.91 -15.34 8.50
CA ALA A 109 3.27 -15.89 8.46
C ALA A 109 3.87 -16.21 9.84
N GLY A 110 3.09 -16.07 10.92
CA GLY A 110 3.48 -16.42 12.30
C GLY A 110 4.09 -15.27 13.11
N ASN A 111 4.08 -14.05 12.57
CA ASN A 111 4.53 -12.87 13.31
C ASN A 111 3.47 -12.45 14.34
N LYS A 112 3.92 -11.91 15.48
CA LYS A 112 3.04 -11.57 16.61
C LYS A 112 2.61 -10.10 16.66
N GLN A 113 3.19 -9.27 15.80
CA GLN A 113 2.95 -7.82 15.76
C GLN A 113 2.70 -7.41 14.32
N LEU A 114 1.99 -6.29 14.13
CA LEU A 114 1.77 -5.72 12.82
C LEU A 114 3.06 -5.09 12.28
N PRO A 115 3.33 -5.20 10.98
CA PRO A 115 4.40 -4.47 10.33
C PRO A 115 3.96 -3.01 10.10
N LEU A 116 4.92 -2.10 9.96
CA LEU A 116 4.65 -0.80 9.33
C LEU A 116 4.46 -1.03 7.82
N VAL A 117 3.40 -0.48 7.25
CA VAL A 117 3.14 -0.53 5.80
C VAL A 117 3.03 0.88 5.25
N PHE A 118 3.88 1.20 4.28
CA PHE A 118 3.92 2.51 3.64
C PHE A 118 3.40 2.40 2.20
N PRO A 119 2.14 2.78 1.92
CA PRO A 119 1.60 2.79 0.58
C PRO A 119 2.16 3.95 -0.26
N ILE A 120 2.65 3.66 -1.45
CA ILE A 120 3.05 4.66 -2.45
C ILE A 120 2.21 4.46 -3.71
N LEU A 121 1.61 5.54 -4.22
CA LEU A 121 0.96 5.57 -5.53
C LEU A 121 1.94 6.11 -6.57
N PHE A 122 2.31 5.28 -7.54
CA PHE A 122 3.03 5.73 -8.72
C PHE A 122 2.02 6.01 -9.85
N TYR A 123 1.91 7.26 -10.32
CA TYR A 123 0.93 7.67 -11.34
C TYR A 123 1.59 8.17 -12.62
N CYS A 124 1.21 7.60 -13.76
CA CYS A 124 1.64 8.01 -15.10
C CYS A 124 0.45 7.95 -16.08
N GLY A 125 -0.47 8.92 -15.95
CA GLY A 125 -1.67 9.01 -16.80
C GLY A 125 -1.70 10.29 -17.65
N GLU A 126 -2.56 10.32 -18.66
CA GLU A 126 -2.71 11.48 -19.57
C GLU A 126 -3.24 12.73 -18.84
N GLN A 127 -4.09 12.55 -17.82
CA GLN A 127 -4.59 13.64 -17.01
C GLN A 127 -3.56 14.04 -15.95
N SER A 128 -3.02 15.25 -16.03
CA SER A 128 -2.04 15.78 -15.07
C SER A 128 -2.40 17.19 -14.63
N PRO A 129 -2.28 17.53 -13.33
CA PRO A 129 -1.85 16.66 -12.21
C PRO A 129 -2.90 15.58 -11.86
N TYR A 130 -2.53 14.62 -11.01
CA TYR A 130 -3.48 13.60 -10.53
C TYR A 130 -4.70 14.28 -9.87
N PRO A 131 -5.94 13.98 -10.30
CA PRO A 131 -7.09 14.82 -9.97
C PRO A 131 -7.82 14.45 -8.66
N TYR A 132 -7.45 13.35 -7.99
CA TYR A 132 -8.16 12.85 -6.81
C TYR A 132 -7.29 12.86 -5.56
N SER A 133 -7.93 12.88 -4.40
CA SER A 133 -7.23 12.87 -3.12
C SER A 133 -6.53 11.53 -2.88
N THR A 134 -5.33 11.60 -2.31
CA THR A 134 -4.58 10.44 -1.80
C THR A 134 -4.84 10.20 -0.30
N ASP A 135 -5.65 11.05 0.34
CA ASP A 135 -6.08 10.86 1.71
C ASP A 135 -7.36 10.01 1.75
N TRP A 136 -7.26 8.84 2.40
CA TRP A 136 -8.37 7.90 2.47
C TRP A 136 -9.56 8.44 3.28
N PHE A 137 -9.37 9.43 4.15
CA PHE A 137 -10.48 10.07 4.86
C PHE A 137 -11.40 10.87 3.92
N ASP A 138 -10.90 11.32 2.77
CA ASP A 138 -11.72 11.99 1.74
C ASP A 138 -12.64 11.01 0.98
N CYS A 139 -12.49 9.70 1.20
CA CYS A 139 -13.44 8.71 0.69
C CYS A 139 -14.75 8.67 1.50
N PHE A 140 -14.81 9.31 2.67
CA PHE A 140 -16.01 9.37 3.50
C PHE A 140 -16.81 10.64 3.23
N SER A 141 -18.15 10.55 3.29
CA SER A 141 -19.02 11.72 3.25
C SER A 141 -18.89 12.63 4.48
N GLY A 142 -18.44 12.08 5.61
CA GLY A 142 -18.19 12.79 6.87
C GLY A 142 -16.76 12.60 7.35
N ARG A 143 -15.81 13.33 6.75
CA ARG A 143 -14.38 13.23 7.03
C ARG A 143 -14.04 13.38 8.53
N ASP A 144 -14.60 14.40 9.18
CA ASP A 144 -14.34 14.70 10.59
C ASP A 144 -14.84 13.60 11.55
N ILE A 145 -15.93 12.93 11.18
CA ILE A 145 -16.47 11.79 11.92
C ILE A 145 -15.59 10.56 11.69
N ALA A 146 -15.19 10.29 10.45
CA ALA A 146 -14.31 9.17 10.10
C ALA A 146 -12.96 9.27 10.84
N GLU A 147 -12.33 10.44 10.86
CA GLU A 147 -11.10 10.67 11.62
C GLU A 147 -11.28 10.31 13.10
N LYS A 148 -12.39 10.72 13.74
CA LYS A 148 -12.67 10.38 15.15
C LYS A 148 -12.87 8.88 15.38
N ILE A 149 -13.43 8.16 14.40
CA ILE A 149 -13.68 6.72 14.50
C ILE A 149 -12.39 5.92 14.34
N TYR A 150 -11.56 6.27 13.35
CA TYR A 150 -10.45 5.42 12.92
C TYR A 150 -9.08 5.83 13.48
N THR A 151 -8.96 6.97 14.16
CA THR A 151 -7.71 7.39 14.82
C THR A 151 -7.72 7.28 16.34
N LYS A 152 -8.88 6.97 16.94
CA LYS A 152 -9.03 6.80 18.39
C LYS A 152 -9.09 5.32 18.77
N PRO A 153 -8.76 4.96 20.03
CA PRO A 153 -8.99 3.61 20.52
C PRO A 153 -10.44 3.17 20.28
N PHE A 154 -10.63 1.93 19.86
CA PHE A 154 -11.97 1.38 19.70
C PHE A 154 -12.71 1.37 21.04
N ARG A 155 -14.01 1.67 20.98
CA ARG A 155 -14.87 1.58 22.15
C ARG A 155 -15.02 0.11 22.54
N LEU A 156 -14.45 -0.25 23.70
CA LEU A 156 -14.71 -1.52 24.35
C LEU A 156 -15.99 -1.39 25.20
N VAL A 157 -16.94 -2.31 24.97
CA VAL A 157 -18.11 -2.50 25.84
C VAL A 157 -17.90 -3.84 26.54
N ASP A 158 -17.34 -3.80 27.74
CA ASP A 158 -17.06 -5.01 28.54
C ASP A 158 -18.23 -5.30 29.48
N VAL A 159 -19.15 -6.16 29.02
CA VAL A 159 -20.35 -6.54 29.77
C VAL A 159 -20.05 -7.41 30.99
N THR A 160 -18.84 -7.96 31.12
CA THR A 160 -18.45 -8.73 32.33
C THR A 160 -18.34 -7.85 33.57
N THR A 161 -18.26 -6.53 33.39
CA THR A 161 -18.22 -5.54 34.47
C THR A 161 -19.60 -5.15 35.00
N LEU A 162 -20.69 -5.67 34.41
CA LEU A 162 -22.06 -5.26 34.75
C LEU A 162 -22.66 -6.04 35.93
N ASP A 163 -22.09 -7.18 36.30
CA ASP A 163 -22.59 -8.04 37.39
C ASP A 163 -21.81 -7.85 38.72
N GLY A 164 -21.42 -6.60 39.03
CA GLY A 164 -20.72 -6.20 40.26
C GLY A 164 -21.63 -5.60 41.33
#